data_AF-A0A379ECD5-F1
#
_entry.id   AF-A0A379ECD5-F1
#
_cell.length_a   1.000
_cell.length_b   1.000
_cell.length_c   1.000
_cell.angle_alpha   90.00
_cell.angle_beta   90.00
_cell.angle_gamma   90.00
#
_symmetry.space_group_name_H-M   'P 1'
#
loop_
_entity.id
_entity.type
_entity.pdbx_description
1 polymer ?
#
loop_
_entity_poly.entity_id
_entity_poly.type
_entity_poly.pdbx_seq_one_letter_code
_entity_poly.pdbx_strand_id
1 'polypeptide(L)'
;MINSNDIENISVIKDAAAASLYGSRAANGVIVITTKRGQTGKTRFSFKADWGFSDMAINYRPVLDGEKRRELLKLGLENFILYKQGGTPEDAKAFAESKIEIMHPCLGPAVIRIGEIYF
;
A
#
# COMPACT_ATOMS: atom_id res chain seq x y z
N MET A 1 -27.73 9.22 5.11
CA MET A 1 -26.68 8.57 5.93
C MET A 1 -27.17 8.54 7.38
N ILE A 2 -27.01 7.42 8.07
CA ILE A 2 -27.36 7.29 9.50
C ILE A 2 -26.08 7.37 10.32
N ASN A 3 -26.03 8.27 11.30
CA ASN A 3 -24.89 8.39 12.21
C ASN A 3 -25.06 7.36 13.33
N SER A 4 -24.04 6.54 13.58
CA SER A 4 -24.09 5.54 14.66
C SER A 4 -24.21 6.19 16.04
N ASN A 5 -23.78 7.44 16.21
CA ASN A 5 -23.91 8.17 17.48
C ASN A 5 -25.36 8.46 17.87
N ASP A 6 -26.28 8.51 16.90
CA ASP A 6 -27.70 8.80 17.14
C ASP A 6 -28.53 7.53 17.39
N ILE A 7 -27.90 6.36 17.30
CA ILE A 7 -28.55 5.07 17.56
C ILE A 7 -28.59 4.83 19.07
N GLU A 8 -29.78 4.56 19.58
CA GLU A 8 -30.02 4.15 20.97
C GLU A 8 -29.96 2.63 21.11
N ASN A 9 -30.66 1.91 20.24
CA ASN A 9 -30.71 0.46 20.28
C ASN A 9 -30.86 -0.13 18.87
N ILE A 10 -30.26 -1.30 18.67
CA ILE A 10 -30.39 -2.11 17.45
C ILE A 10 -30.94 -3.47 17.88
N SER A 11 -32.17 -3.77 17.50
CA SER A 11 -32.76 -5.10 17.69
C SER A 11 -32.87 -5.83 16.36
N VAL A 12 -32.39 -7.07 16.35
CA VAL A 12 -32.39 -7.92 15.15
C VAL A 12 -33.46 -8.99 15.34
N ILE A 13 -34.53 -8.91 14.54
CA ILE A 13 -35.61 -9.90 14.54
C ILE A 13 -35.26 -10.98 13.52
N LYS A 14 -35.10 -12.20 14.03
CA LYS A 14 -34.74 -13.39 13.24
C LYS A 14 -35.91 -14.36 13.02
N ASP A 15 -37.02 -14.18 13.74
CA ASP A 15 -38.19 -15.06 13.67
C ASP A 15 -39.29 -14.50 12.76
N ALA A 16 -39.92 -15.40 11.99
CA ALA A 16 -40.86 -15.05 10.92
C ALA A 16 -42.18 -14.46 11.45
N ALA A 17 -42.63 -14.89 12.64
CA ALA A 17 -43.86 -14.39 13.24
C ALA A 17 -43.75 -12.89 13.59
N ALA A 18 -42.65 -12.50 14.25
CA ALA A 18 -42.37 -11.11 14.60
C ALA A 18 -42.01 -10.24 13.38
N ALA A 19 -41.42 -10.83 12.33
CA ALA A 19 -41.12 -10.15 11.08
C ALA A 19 -42.38 -9.89 10.23
N SER A 20 -43.38 -10.78 10.26
CA SER A 20 -44.62 -10.68 9.47
C SER A 20 -45.44 -9.41 9.72
N LEU A 21 -45.34 -8.83 10.92
CA LEU A 21 -45.93 -7.53 11.28
C LEU A 21 -45.46 -6.38 10.39
N TYR A 22 -44.30 -6.51 9.73
CA TYR A 22 -43.71 -5.50 8.85
C TYR A 22 -43.89 -5.82 7.34
N GLY A 23 -44.67 -6.84 7.01
CA GLY A 23 -45.11 -7.17 5.65
C GLY A 23 -44.13 -8.03 4.84
N SER A 24 -44.41 -8.19 3.54
CA SER A 24 -43.69 -9.12 2.65
C SER A 24 -42.19 -8.84 2.51
N ARG A 25 -41.76 -7.60 2.74
CA ARG A 25 -40.34 -7.19 2.71
C ARG A 25 -39.54 -7.68 3.92
N ALA A 26 -40.21 -8.17 4.95
CA ALA A 26 -39.61 -8.72 6.16
C ALA A 26 -39.26 -10.22 6.05
N ALA A 27 -39.42 -10.83 4.87
CA ALA A 27 -39.18 -12.26 4.65
C ALA A 27 -37.74 -12.71 4.99
N ASN A 28 -36.75 -11.82 4.88
CA ASN A 28 -35.34 -12.09 5.21
C ASN A 28 -34.96 -11.65 6.63
N GLY A 29 -35.93 -11.25 7.46
CA GLY A 29 -35.71 -10.66 8.79
C GLY A 29 -35.70 -9.12 8.77
N VAL A 30 -35.79 -8.51 9.96
CA VAL A 30 -35.88 -7.04 10.14
C VAL A 30 -34.87 -6.59 11.19
N ILE A 31 -34.19 -5.48 10.90
CA ILE A 31 -33.37 -4.76 11.88
C ILE A 31 -34.14 -3.50 12.29
N VAL A 32 -34.57 -3.46 13.54
CA VAL A 32 -35.25 -2.29 14.10
C VAL A 32 -34.19 -1.41 14.78
N ILE A 33 -34.08 -0.18 14.29
CA ILE A 33 -33.16 0.82 14.83
C ILE A 33 -33.99 1.84 15.59
N THR A 34 -33.75 1.96 16.90
CA THR A 34 -34.31 3.04 17.71
C THR A 34 -33.28 4.14 17.82
N THR A 35 -33.65 5.36 17.42
CA THR A 35 -32.79 6.54 17.55
C THR A 35 -33.00 7.23 18.88
N LYS A 36 -31.93 7.85 19.40
CA LYS A 36 -31.97 8.63 20.63
C LYS A 36 -32.97 9.77 20.51
N ARG A 37 -33.88 9.89 21.47
CA ARG A 37 -34.83 11.01 21.59
C ARG A 37 -34.59 11.74 22.91
N GLY A 38 -34.97 13.02 22.96
CA GLY A 38 -34.87 13.82 24.18
C GLY A 38 -35.71 13.20 25.30
N GLN A 39 -35.08 12.96 26.46
CA GLN A 39 -35.76 12.47 27.65
C GLN A 39 -36.07 13.64 28.60
N THR A 40 -37.26 13.65 29.19
CA THR A 40 -37.65 14.63 30.20
C THR A 40 -36.76 14.46 31.45
N GLY A 41 -36.06 15.51 31.87
CA GLY A 41 -35.17 15.45 33.02
C GLY A 41 -33.95 16.36 32.88
N LYS A 42 -32.86 16.02 33.57
CA LYS A 42 -31.60 16.80 33.54
C LYS A 42 -30.94 16.70 32.17
N THR A 43 -30.65 17.84 31.55
CA THR A 43 -29.94 17.92 30.27
C THR A 43 -28.54 17.32 30.39
N ARG A 44 -28.22 16.33 29.55
CA ARG A 44 -26.90 15.71 29.47
C ARG A 44 -26.26 16.03 28.12
N PHE A 45 -25.13 16.73 28.15
CA PHE A 45 -24.33 17.02 26.97
C PHE A 45 -23.20 15.99 26.85
N SER A 46 -22.98 15.47 25.65
CA SER A 46 -21.85 14.61 25.33
C SER A 46 -21.15 15.13 24.08
N PHE A 47 -19.87 15.44 24.21
CA PHE A 47 -19.02 15.86 23.11
C PHE A 47 -17.97 14.78 22.84
N LYS A 48 -17.77 14.44 21.56
CA LYS A 48 -16.76 13.48 21.12
C LYS A 48 -15.96 14.11 19.99
N ALA A 49 -14.64 14.11 20.14
CA ALA A 49 -13.71 14.47 19.08
C ALA A 49 -12.82 13.25 18.82
N ASP A 50 -12.76 12.81 17.57
CA ASP A 50 -11.92 11.73 17.12
C ASP A 50 -10.90 12.29 16.13
N TRP A 51 -9.61 12.01 16.35
CA TRP A 51 -8.54 12.26 15.38
C TRP A 51 -7.76 10.98 15.18
N GLY A 52 -7.42 10.68 13.93
CA GLY A 52 -6.65 9.49 13.56
C GLY A 52 -5.85 9.74 12.29
N PHE A 53 -4.64 9.19 12.26
CA PHE A 53 -3.79 9.14 11.09
C PHE A 53 -3.75 7.68 10.62
N SER A 54 -3.85 7.47 9.31
CA SER A 54 -3.82 6.14 8.71
C SER A 54 -2.64 6.06 7.77
N ASP A 55 -1.54 5.49 8.25
CA ASP A 55 -0.38 5.16 7.42
C ASP A 55 -0.50 3.74 6.87
N MET A 56 0.10 3.53 5.70
CA MET A 56 0.16 2.21 5.08
C MET A 56 1.02 1.28 5.94
N ALA A 57 0.40 0.24 6.50
CA ALA A 57 1.03 -0.66 7.48
C ALA A 57 2.24 -1.45 6.96
N ILE A 58 2.42 -1.56 5.64
CA ILE A 58 3.50 -2.32 5.01
C ILE A 58 3.91 -1.70 3.68
N ASN A 59 5.21 -1.45 3.54
CA ASN A 59 5.79 -0.91 2.33
C ASN A 59 6.08 -2.03 1.34
N TYR A 60 5.09 -2.36 0.50
CA TYR A 60 5.13 -3.55 -0.37
C TYR A 60 6.20 -3.52 -1.46
N ARG A 61 6.81 -2.36 -1.74
CA ARG A 61 7.77 -2.22 -2.85
C ARG A 61 8.89 -1.25 -2.47
N PRO A 62 9.99 -1.73 -1.86
CA PRO A 62 11.19 -0.92 -1.75
C PRO A 62 11.63 -0.55 -3.16
N VAL A 63 11.63 0.75 -3.47
CA VAL A 63 12.22 1.26 -4.70
C VAL A 63 13.71 1.03 -4.63
N LEU A 64 14.28 0.63 -5.78
CA LEU A 64 15.69 0.38 -5.88
C LEU A 64 16.42 1.72 -5.95
N ASP A 65 17.25 1.99 -4.95
CA ASP A 65 18.17 3.13 -4.98
C ASP A 65 19.20 2.96 -6.10
N GLY A 66 19.76 4.07 -6.59
CA GLY A 66 20.67 4.12 -7.73
C GLY A 66 21.87 3.18 -7.59
N GLU A 67 22.49 3.17 -6.40
CA GLU A 67 23.62 2.30 -6.09
C GLU A 67 23.24 0.81 -6.11
N LYS A 68 22.12 0.45 -5.49
CA LYS A 68 21.62 -0.94 -5.49
C LYS A 68 21.26 -1.43 -6.91
N ARG A 69 20.83 -0.52 -7.79
CA ARG A 69 20.61 -0.82 -9.21
C ARG A 69 21.91 -1.16 -9.92
N ARG A 70 22.98 -0.43 -9.64
CA ARG A 70 24.31 -0.66 -10.23
C ARG A 70 24.85 -2.04 -9.84
N GLU A 71 24.74 -2.39 -8.56
CA GLU A 71 25.16 -3.71 -8.06
C GLU A 71 24.40 -4.86 -8.72
N LEU A 72 23.07 -4.74 -8.81
CA LEU A 72 22.24 -5.78 -9.45
C LEU A 72 22.54 -5.93 -10.95
N LEU A 73 22.81 -4.83 -11.65
CA LEU A 73 23.21 -4.88 -13.06
C LEU A 73 24.60 -5.51 -13.24
N LYS A 74 25.56 -5.18 -12.36
CA LYS A 74 26.89 -5.82 -12.34
C LYS A 74 26.76 -7.33 -12.16
N LEU A 75 26.02 -7.75 -11.12
CA LEU A 75 25.78 -9.16 -10.83
C LEU A 75 25.09 -9.89 -11.99
N GLY A 76 24.11 -9.25 -12.64
CA GLY A 76 23.42 -9.79 -13.80
C GLY A 76 24.36 -10.02 -15.00
N LEU A 77 25.25 -9.06 -15.28
CA LEU A 77 26.24 -9.15 -16.36
C LEU A 77 27.31 -10.22 -16.08
N GLU A 78 27.79 -10.32 -14.84
CA GLU A 78 28.74 -11.36 -14.43
C GLU A 78 28.11 -12.76 -14.56
N ASN A 79 26.87 -12.93 -14.06
CA ASN A 79 26.13 -14.18 -14.17
C ASN A 79 25.87 -14.59 -15.63
N PHE A 80 25.65 -13.62 -16.53
CA PHE A 80 25.44 -13.90 -17.95
C PHE A 80 26.68 -14.56 -18.58
N ILE A 81 27.87 -14.03 -18.32
CA ILE A 81 29.10 -14.60 -18.90
C ILE A 81 29.45 -15.94 -18.25
N LEU A 82 29.31 -16.03 -16.92
CA LEU A 82 29.61 -17.24 -16.16
C LEU A 82 28.72 -18.43 -16.56
N TYR A 83 27.40 -18.22 -16.69
CA TYR A 83 26.45 -19.32 -16.89
C TYR A 83 25.99 -19.52 -18.34
N LYS A 84 25.95 -18.47 -19.17
CA LYS A 84 25.48 -18.57 -20.56
C LYS A 84 26.62 -18.63 -21.59
N GLN A 85 27.74 -17.97 -21.33
CA GLN A 85 28.89 -17.97 -22.25
C GLN A 85 30.01 -18.92 -21.82
N GLY A 86 29.96 -19.45 -20.58
CA GLY A 86 30.95 -20.39 -20.07
C GLY A 86 32.35 -19.78 -19.92
N GLY A 87 32.43 -18.47 -19.73
CA GLY A 87 33.69 -17.73 -19.58
C GLY A 87 34.33 -17.88 -18.21
N THR A 88 35.59 -17.43 -18.08
CA THR A 88 36.29 -17.39 -16.79
C THR A 88 35.74 -16.26 -15.90
N PRO A 89 35.86 -16.34 -14.56
CA PRO A 89 35.41 -15.29 -13.64
C PRO A 89 36.03 -13.92 -13.89
N GLU A 90 37.23 -13.88 -14.48
CA GLU A 90 37.96 -12.67 -14.83
C GLU A 90 37.35 -11.98 -16.05
N ASP A 91 37.01 -12.74 -17.10
CA ASP A 91 36.37 -12.22 -18.31
C ASP A 91 34.96 -11.66 -18.01
N ALA A 92 34.24 -12.32 -17.10
CA ALA A 92 32.92 -11.90 -16.66
C ALA A 92 32.92 -10.52 -15.96
N LYS A 93 33.93 -10.27 -15.13
CA LYS A 93 34.12 -8.98 -14.45
C LYS A 93 34.50 -7.87 -15.42
N ALA A 94 35.43 -8.14 -16.34
CA ALA A 94 35.85 -7.19 -17.36
C ALA A 94 34.68 -6.79 -18.29
N PHE A 95 33.85 -7.76 -18.67
CA PHE A 95 32.64 -7.50 -19.45
C PHE A 95 31.61 -6.68 -18.67
N ALA A 96 31.36 -7.03 -17.41
CA ALA A 96 30.44 -6.27 -16.55
C ALA A 96 30.88 -4.81 -16.41
N GLU A 97 32.15 -4.57 -16.10
CA GLU A 97 32.71 -3.21 -15.95
C GLU A 97 32.59 -2.38 -17.23
N SER A 98 32.81 -2.98 -18.41
CA SER A 98 32.65 -2.28 -19.69
C SER A 98 31.20 -1.90 -20.05
N LYS A 99 30.21 -2.62 -19.50
CA LYS A 99 28.79 -2.46 -19.87
C LYS A 99 27.94 -1.77 -18.80
N ILE A 100 28.41 -1.71 -17.56
CA ILE A 100 27.67 -1.09 -16.45
C ILE A 100 27.36 0.39 -16.71
N GLU A 101 28.31 1.17 -17.25
CA GLU A 101 28.12 2.60 -17.50
C GLU A 101 27.11 2.88 -18.63
N ILE A 102 27.06 2.02 -19.65
CA ILE A 102 26.11 2.13 -20.76
C ILE A 102 24.69 1.77 -20.30
N MET A 103 24.57 0.74 -19.45
CA MET A 103 23.29 0.28 -18.94
C MET A 103 22.77 1.11 -17.75
N HIS A 104 23.64 1.94 -17.18
CA HIS A 104 23.35 2.80 -16.06
C HIS A 104 24.04 4.18 -16.20
N PRO A 105 23.62 5.01 -17.16
CA PRO A 105 24.30 6.26 -17.49
C PRO A 105 24.17 7.34 -16.40
N CYS A 106 23.21 7.19 -15.48
CA CYS A 106 22.85 8.26 -14.56
C CYS A 106 23.61 8.28 -13.23
N LEU A 107 24.29 7.19 -12.82
CA LEU A 107 25.04 7.13 -11.55
C LEU A 107 26.43 6.48 -11.67
N GLY A 108 27.16 6.79 -12.74
CA GLY A 108 28.61 6.62 -12.76
C GLY A 108 29.25 7.41 -11.61
N PRO A 109 30.45 7.05 -11.13
CA PRO A 109 31.18 7.96 -10.26
C PRO A 109 31.25 9.31 -10.98
N ALA A 110 31.05 10.42 -10.25
CA ALA A 110 31.20 11.76 -10.79
C ALA A 110 32.66 12.01 -11.21
N VAL A 111 33.13 11.32 -12.25
CA VAL A 111 34.30 11.65 -13.03
C VAL A 111 33.75 12.36 -14.24
N ILE A 112 33.38 13.62 -14.00
CA ILE A 112 33.32 14.62 -15.06
C ILE A 112 34.70 14.53 -15.73
N ARG A 113 34.79 13.92 -16.91
CA ARG A 113 35.93 14.15 -17.79
C ARG A 113 35.80 15.60 -18.24
N ILE A 114 36.47 16.51 -17.55
CA ILE A 114 36.61 17.94 -17.89
C ILE A 114 37.50 18.09 -19.15
N GLY A 115 37.30 17.27 -20.20
CA GLY A 115 38.29 17.14 -21.27
C GLY A 115 37.80 16.82 -22.68
N GLU A 116 36.54 16.43 -22.90
CA GLU A 116 36.05 16.11 -24.25
C GLU A 116 34.74 16.86 -24.57
N ILE A 117 34.72 18.16 -24.31
CA ILE A 117 33.88 19.10 -25.05
C ILE A 117 34.81 19.96 -25.89
N TYR A 118 35.10 19.47 -27.10
CA TYR A 118 35.56 20.31 -28.21
C TYR A 118 34.60 20.04 -29.37
N PHE A 119 33.82 21.08 -29.70
CA PHE A 119 32.97 21.32 -30.88
C PHE A 119 32.17 20.15 -31.48
#